data_AF-A0A423XPZ6-F1
#
_entry.id   AF-A0A423XPZ6-F1
#
_cell.length_a   1.000
_cell.length_b   1.000
_cell.length_c   1.000
_cell.angle_alpha   90.00
_cell.angle_beta   90.00
_cell.angle_gamma   90.00
#
_symmetry.space_group_name_H-M   'P 1'
#
loop_
_entity.id
_entity.type
_entity.pdbx_description
1 polymer ?
#
loop_
_entity_poly.entity_id
_entity_poly.type
_entity_poly.pdbx_seq_one_letter_code
_entity_poly.pdbx_strand_id
1 'polypeptide(L)' 'INITGAIIGTVTAITLGSVQWFPLPAIWGWPLVQNLPAYLFGMFLGVAFIAFANVFVRYYLITTGKLKLN' A
#
# COMPACT_ATOMS: atom_id res chain seq x y z
N ILE A 1 -7.74 3.42 6.41
CA ILE A 1 -6.35 3.68 5.99
C ILE A 1 -5.79 2.48 5.22
N ASN A 2 -5.65 1.31 5.84
CA ASN A 2 -5.00 0.15 5.20
C ASN A 2 -5.67 -0.31 3.90
N ILE A 3 -7.00 -0.51 3.91
CA ILE A 3 -7.74 -0.93 2.71
C ILE A 3 -7.64 0.11 1.59
N THR A 4 -7.77 1.40 1.93
CA THR A 4 -7.65 2.51 0.96
C THR A 4 -6.27 2.55 0.31
N GLY A 5 -5.20 2.41 1.10
CA GLY A 5 -3.83 2.37 0.57
C GLY A 5 -3.56 1.14 -0.28
N ALA A 6 -4.11 -0.02 0.10
CA ALA A 6 -4.03 -1.23 -0.72
C ALA A 6 -4.72 -1.02 -2.09
N ILE A 7 -5.92 -0.42 -2.10
CA ILE A 7 -6.63 -0.09 -3.35
C ILE A 7 -5.80 0.85 -4.22
N ILE A 8 -5.25 1.93 -3.65
CA ILE A 8 -4.40 2.89 -4.38
C ILE A 8 -3.21 2.16 -5.02
N GLY A 9 -2.52 1.30 -4.26
CA GLY A 9 -1.37 0.57 -4.76
C GLY A 9 -1.73 -0.43 -5.86
N THR A 10 -2.80 -1.21 -5.68
CA THR A 10 -3.28 -2.18 -6.67
C THR A 10 -3.74 -1.51 -7.96
N VAL A 11 -4.56 -0.45 -7.86
CA VAL A 11 -5.04 0.28 -9.05
C VAL A 11 -3.87 0.90 -9.81
N THR A 12 -2.90 1.49 -9.09
CA THR A 12 -1.73 2.09 -9.73
C THR A 12 -0.86 1.04 -10.44
N ALA A 13 -0.60 -0.10 -9.80
CA ALA A 13 0.16 -1.19 -10.41
C ALA A 13 -0.52 -1.70 -11.71
N ILE A 14 -1.83 -1.96 -11.67
CA ILE A 14 -2.57 -2.47 -12.83
C ILE A 14 -2.61 -1.42 -13.95
N THR A 15 -2.81 -0.14 -13.61
CA THR A 15 -2.83 0.96 -14.59
C THR A 15 -1.50 1.11 -15.30
N LEU A 16 -0.39 0.83 -14.61
CA LEU A 16 0.96 0.85 -15.17
C LEU A 16 1.33 -0.44 -15.92
N GLY A 17 0.39 -1.37 -16.07
CA GLY A 17 0.56 -2.60 -16.86
C GLY A 17 1.14 -3.78 -16.08
N SER A 18 1.05 -3.77 -14.74
CA SER A 18 1.32 -4.95 -13.93
C SER A 18 0.24 -6.00 -14.11
N VAL A 19 0.62 -7.22 -14.50
CA VAL A 19 -0.32 -8.34 -14.71
C VAL A 19 0.14 -9.60 -13.99
N GLN A 20 -0.76 -10.19 -13.21
CA GLN A 20 -0.55 -11.46 -12.52
C GLN A 20 -1.42 -12.55 -13.14
N TRP A 21 -0.80 -13.45 -13.91
CA TRP A 21 -1.49 -14.54 -14.62
C TRP A 21 -1.62 -15.82 -13.79
N PHE A 22 -0.58 -16.13 -13.00
CA PHE A 22 -0.56 -17.37 -12.25
C PHE A 22 -1.48 -17.27 -11.03
N PRO A 23 -2.31 -18.29 -10.75
CA PRO A 23 -3.10 -18.38 -9.53
C PRO A 23 -2.21 -18.77 -8.33
N LEU A 24 -1.04 -18.15 -8.24
CA LEU A 24 -0.07 -18.36 -7.17
C LEU A 24 -0.36 -17.38 -6.03
N PRO A 25 -0.25 -17.82 -4.76
CA PRO A 25 -0.42 -16.94 -3.62
C PRO A 25 0.56 -15.77 -3.70
N ALA A 26 0.09 -14.57 -3.37
CA ALA A 26 0.83 -13.32 -3.55
C ALA A 26 2.21 -13.30 -2.87
N ILE A 27 2.42 -14.08 -1.80
CA ILE A 27 3.71 -14.23 -1.11
C ILE A 27 4.77 -14.85 -2.02
N TRP A 28 4.39 -15.78 -2.89
CA TRP A 28 5.30 -16.56 -3.73
C TRP A 28 5.20 -16.20 -5.22
N GLY A 29 4.09 -15.59 -5.65
CA GLY A 29 3.84 -15.25 -7.05
C GLY A 29 4.31 -13.87 -7.49
N TRP A 30 4.60 -12.96 -6.56
CA TRP A 30 4.89 -11.56 -6.91
C TRP A 30 6.14 -11.34 -7.78
N PRO A 31 7.25 -12.14 -7.71
CA PRO A 31 8.38 -11.96 -8.61
C PRO A 31 8.07 -12.40 -10.06
N LEU A 32 7.03 -13.20 -10.25
CA LEU A 32 6.60 -13.75 -11.53
C LEU A 32 5.60 -12.83 -12.25
N VAL A 33 5.31 -11.67 -11.67
CA VAL A 33 4.43 -10.65 -12.26
C VAL A 33 5.05 -10.10 -13.52
N GLN A 34 4.23 -9.98 -14.57
CA GLN A 34 4.63 -9.25 -15.77
C GLN A 34 4.69 -7.76 -15.43
N ASN A 35 5.78 -7.10 -15.83
CA ASN A 35 6.06 -5.71 -15.48
C ASN A 35 6.25 -5.49 -13.95
N LEU A 36 7.20 -6.21 -13.37
CA LEU A 36 7.59 -6.11 -11.96
C LEU A 36 7.86 -4.67 -11.47
N PRO A 37 8.51 -3.77 -12.24
CA PRO A 37 8.68 -2.39 -11.81
C PRO A 37 7.34 -1.66 -11.53
N ALA A 38 6.33 -1.86 -12.39
CA ALA A 38 4.99 -1.30 -12.19
C ALA A 38 4.33 -1.85 -10.90
N TYR A 39 4.48 -3.15 -10.63
CA TYR A 39 4.02 -3.77 -9.39
C TYR A 39 4.66 -3.14 -8.15
N LEU A 40 6.00 -3.05 -8.13
CA LEU A 40 6.75 -2.52 -6.99
C LEU A 40 6.45 -1.04 -6.77
N PHE A 41 6.26 -0.27 -7.83
CA PHE A 41 5.89 1.13 -7.73
C PHE A 41 4.49 1.32 -7.15
N GLY A 42 3.50 0.55 -7.61
CA GLY A 42 2.16 0.57 -7.01
C GLY A 42 2.19 0.15 -5.54
N MET A 43 2.91 -0.92 -5.20
CA MET A 43 3.09 -1.36 -3.82
C MET A 43 3.71 -0.26 -2.95
N PHE A 44 4.78 0.38 -3.43
CA PHE A 44 5.43 1.49 -2.74
C PHE A 44 4.46 2.64 -2.45
N LEU A 45 3.67 3.06 -3.44
CA LEU A 45 2.68 4.13 -3.26
C LEU A 45 1.61 3.78 -2.22
N GLY A 46 1.09 2.55 -2.26
CA GLY A 46 0.11 2.09 -1.27
C GLY A 46 0.67 2.07 0.15
N VAL A 47 1.89 1.56 0.33
CA VAL A 47 2.58 1.52 1.63
C VAL A 47 2.90 2.94 2.12
N ALA A 48 3.40 3.81 1.25
CA ALA A 48 3.70 5.20 1.58
C ALA A 48 2.44 5.94 2.06
N PHE A 49 1.33 5.81 1.35
CA PHE A 49 0.05 6.40 1.77
C PHE A 49 -0.36 5.93 3.17
N ILE A 50 -0.29 4.62 3.44
CA ILE A 50 -0.65 4.05 4.74
C ILE A 50 0.25 4.60 5.84
N ALA A 51 1.56 4.65 5.60
CA ALA A 51 2.54 5.13 6.57
C ALA A 51 2.27 6.60 6.93
N PHE A 52 2.18 7.48 5.93
CA PHE A 52 1.92 8.90 6.16
C PHE A 52 0.57 9.14 6.81
N ALA A 53 -0.50 8.51 6.31
CA ALA A 53 -1.84 8.66 6.90
C ALA A 53 -1.88 8.22 8.37
N ASN A 54 -1.19 7.13 8.73
CA ASN A 54 -1.09 6.70 10.13
C ASN A 54 -0.34 7.71 11.00
N VAL A 55 0.78 8.26 10.51
CA VAL A 55 1.54 9.29 11.23
C VAL A 55 0.66 10.51 11.50
N PHE A 56 -0.01 11.04 10.47
CA PHE A 56 -0.86 12.23 10.62
C PHE A 56 -2.06 11.99 11.54
N VAL A 57 -2.75 10.85 11.39
CA VAL A 57 -3.89 10.52 12.26
C VAL A 57 -3.46 10.36 13.71
N ARG A 58 -2.35 9.65 13.97
CA ARG A 58 -1.82 9.51 15.33
C ARG A 58 -1.41 10.85 15.92
N TYR A 59 -0.70 11.66 15.15
CA TYR A 59 -0.34 13.02 15.55
C TYR A 59 -1.56 13.85 15.93
N TYR A 60 -2.61 13.83 15.11
CA TYR A 60 -3.86 14.53 15.38
C TYR A 60 -4.58 14.01 16.65
N LEU A 61 -4.58 12.70 16.88
CA LEU A 61 -5.18 12.13 18.09
C LEU A 61 -4.41 12.54 19.36
N ILE A 62 -3.08 12.67 19.27
CA ILE A 62 -2.24 13.16 20.37
C ILE A 62 -2.53 14.64 20.64
N THR A 63 -2.54 15.48 19.61
CA THR A 63 -2.79 16.93 19.77
C THR A 63 -4.20 17.24 20.26
N THR A 64 -5.18 16.39 19.96
CA THR A 64 -6.56 16.52 20.47
C THR A 64 -6.79 15.83 21.82
N GLY A 65 -5.74 15.29 22.44
CA GLY A 65 -5.81 14.64 23.77
C GLY A 65 -6.57 13.31 23.80
N LYS A 66 -6.95 12.78 22.63
CA LYS A 66 -7.66 11.49 22.50
C LYS A 66 -6.72 10.28 22.59
N LEU A 67 -5.43 10.50 22.47
CA LEU A 67 -4.40 9.48 22.59
C LEU A 67 -3.26 10.03 23.45
N LYS A 68 -2.94 9.33 24.55
CA LYS A 68 -1.81 9.66 25.42
C LYS A 68 -0.59 8.85 25.00
N LEU A 69 0.56 9.51 24.93
CA LEU A 69 1.84 8.82 24.91
C LEU A 69 2.09 8.37 26.36
N ASN A 70 2.12 7.05 26.58
CA ASN A 70 2.52 6.47 27.86
C ASN A 70 4.03 6.56 28.03
#